data_AF-A0A0N1IC12-F1
#
_entry.id   AF-A0A0N1IC12-F1
#
_cell.length_a   1.000
_cell.length_b   1.000
_cell.length_c   1.000
_cell.angle_alpha   90.00
_cell.angle_beta   90.00
_cell.angle_gamma   90.00
#
_symmetry.space_group_name_H-M   'P 1'
#
loop_
_entity.id
_entity.type
_entity.pdbx_description
1 polymer ?
#
loop_
_entity_poly.entity_id
_entity_poly.type
_entity_poly.pdbx_seq_one_letter_code
_entity_poly.pdbx_strand_id
1 'polypeptide(L)'
;MLLYFIGRYGDLDASLISYGPCQTPTLGFCVQRHDEIQTFKPETYWVLRVTASTDEGRELPLEWKRVRSFEKEIANMFLHGIKEIKEAVVINVQAKEKLKSRPVALNTVELMRVASSGLGMGPHHAMQVILYFIL
;
A
#
# COMPACT_ATOMS: atom_id res chain seq x y z
N MET A 1 -6.80 -19.76 -33.95
CA MET A 1 -6.83 -19.58 -32.48
C MET A 1 -8.16 -18.96 -32.02
N LEU A 2 -8.67 -17.88 -32.63
CA LEU A 2 -9.98 -17.28 -32.31
C LEU A 2 -11.19 -18.23 -32.47
N LEU A 3 -11.17 -19.12 -33.47
CA LEU A 3 -12.21 -20.14 -33.70
C LEU A 3 -12.41 -21.14 -32.54
N TYR A 4 -11.41 -21.31 -31.65
CA TYR A 4 -11.52 -22.22 -30.50
C TYR A 4 -12.46 -21.70 -29.40
N PHE A 5 -12.64 -20.38 -29.32
CA PHE A 5 -13.50 -19.75 -28.32
C PHE A 5 -14.95 -19.60 -28.78
N ILE A 6 -15.18 -19.55 -30.10
CA ILE A 6 -16.50 -19.50 -30.72
C ILE A 6 -17.21 -20.84 -30.50
N GLY A 7 -18.13 -20.89 -29.55
CA GLY A 7 -18.94 -22.08 -29.22
C GLY A 7 -18.80 -22.61 -27.80
N ARG A 8 -17.75 -22.24 -27.05
CA ARG A 8 -17.62 -22.61 -25.62
C ARG A 8 -18.24 -21.60 -24.66
N TYR A 9 -18.32 -20.35 -25.07
CA TYR A 9 -18.89 -19.26 -24.28
C TYR A 9 -19.94 -18.57 -25.15
N GLY A 10 -21.22 -18.88 -24.92
CA GLY A 10 -22.34 -18.50 -25.80
C GLY A 10 -22.57 -17.00 -25.95
N ASP A 11 -22.09 -16.20 -24.99
CA ASP A 11 -22.21 -14.73 -24.98
C ASP A 11 -20.88 -14.01 -25.31
N LEU A 12 -19.87 -14.73 -25.80
CA LEU A 12 -18.55 -14.17 -26.03
C LEU A 12 -18.45 -13.57 -27.44
N ASP A 13 -18.43 -12.25 -27.53
CA ASP A 13 -18.12 -11.55 -28.77
C ASP A 13 -16.63 -11.76 -29.12
N ALA A 14 -16.39 -12.68 -30.05
CA ALA A 14 -15.05 -13.05 -30.51
C ALA A 14 -14.26 -11.87 -31.11
N SER A 15 -14.93 -10.77 -31.49
CA SER A 15 -14.26 -9.57 -32.01
C SER A 15 -13.49 -8.78 -30.94
N LEU A 16 -13.83 -8.96 -29.65
CA LEU A 16 -13.17 -8.28 -28.52
C LEU A 16 -11.92 -9.03 -28.03
N ILE A 17 -11.72 -10.28 -28.46
CA ILE A 17 -10.59 -11.11 -28.02
C ILE A 17 -9.36 -10.74 -28.84
N SER A 18 -8.35 -10.18 -28.18
CA SER A 18 -7.07 -9.87 -28.80
C SER A 18 -5.90 -10.41 -27.98
N TYR A 19 -4.82 -10.78 -28.66
CA TYR A 19 -3.57 -11.22 -28.05
C TYR A 19 -2.41 -10.37 -28.55
N GLY A 20 -1.50 -10.03 -27.65
CA GLY A 20 -0.26 -9.35 -28.01
C GLY A 20 0.82 -9.61 -26.97
N PRO A 21 2.09 -9.76 -27.40
CA PRO A 21 3.18 -10.19 -26.52
C PRO A 21 3.49 -9.20 -25.39
N CYS A 22 3.08 -7.93 -25.52
CA CYS A 22 3.21 -6.91 -24.46
C CYS A 22 1.89 -6.61 -23.74
N GLN A 23 0.76 -6.59 -24.46
CA GLN A 23 -0.55 -6.29 -23.87
C GLN A 23 -1.00 -7.38 -22.89
N THR A 24 -0.77 -8.65 -23.23
CA THR A 24 -1.21 -9.79 -22.42
C THR A 24 -0.48 -9.86 -21.07
N PRO A 25 0.86 -9.74 -20.97
CA PRO A 25 1.52 -9.67 -19.67
C PRO A 25 1.17 -8.39 -18.90
N THR A 26 0.95 -7.25 -19.58
CA THR A 26 0.52 -6.01 -18.92
C THR A 26 -0.84 -6.18 -18.23
N LEU A 27 -1.82 -6.78 -18.92
CA LEU A 27 -3.10 -7.14 -18.32
C LEU A 27 -2.93 -8.18 -17.20
N GLY A 28 -1.97 -9.09 -17.35
CA GLY A 28 -1.60 -10.09 -16.34
C GLY A 28 -1.31 -9.48 -14.96
N PHE A 29 -0.62 -8.33 -14.89
CA PHE A 29 -0.39 -7.64 -13.61
C PHE A 29 -1.69 -7.19 -12.93
N CYS A 30 -2.65 -6.68 -13.71
CA CYS A 30 -3.95 -6.26 -13.19
C CYS A 30 -4.76 -7.46 -12.70
N VAL A 31 -4.78 -8.56 -13.47
CA VAL A 31 -5.49 -9.80 -13.10
C VAL A 31 -4.88 -10.44 -11.86
N GLN A 32 -3.55 -10.55 -11.80
CA GLN A 32 -2.87 -11.10 -10.63
C GLN A 32 -3.23 -10.31 -9.37
N ARG A 33 -3.16 -8.97 -9.42
CA ARG A 33 -3.53 -8.13 -8.28
C ARG A 33 -5.00 -8.27 -7.91
N HIS A 34 -5.89 -8.44 -8.91
CA HIS A 34 -7.30 -8.71 -8.68
C HIS A 34 -7.51 -10.04 -7.95
N ASP A 35 -6.84 -11.10 -8.40
CA ASP A 35 -6.93 -12.43 -7.77
C ASP A 35 -6.38 -12.40 -6.34
N GLU A 36 -5.27 -11.71 -6.09
CA GLU A 36 -4.73 -11.49 -4.74
C GLU A 36 -5.75 -10.79 -3.83
N ILE A 37 -6.51 -9.81 -4.35
CA ILE A 37 -7.56 -9.12 -3.58
C ILE A 37 -8.76 -10.05 -3.32
N GLN A 38 -9.21 -10.78 -4.34
CA GLN A 38 -10.36 -11.70 -4.23
C GLN A 38 -10.07 -12.88 -3.30
N THR A 39 -8.83 -13.36 -3.28
CA THR A 39 -8.42 -14.51 -2.46
C THR A 39 -7.92 -14.10 -1.07
N PHE A 40 -7.75 -12.79 -0.80
CA PHE A 40 -7.31 -12.29 0.49
C PHE A 40 -8.32 -12.64 1.59
N LYS A 41 -7.86 -13.31 2.64
CA LYS A 41 -8.61 -13.59 3.85
C LYS A 41 -8.11 -12.69 4.97
N PRO A 42 -8.86 -11.65 5.38
CA PRO A 42 -8.44 -10.78 6.48
C PRO A 42 -8.26 -11.56 7.78
N GLU A 43 -7.15 -11.32 8.47
CA GLU A 43 -6.86 -11.92 9.77
C GLU A 43 -6.98 -10.88 10.88
N THR A 44 -7.68 -11.24 11.95
CA THR A 44 -7.81 -10.39 13.14
C THR A 44 -6.47 -10.29 13.86
N TYR A 45 -6.11 -9.08 14.26
CA TYR A 45 -4.95 -8.82 15.08
C TYR A 45 -5.30 -7.80 16.17
N TRP A 46 -4.49 -7.78 17.22
CA TRP A 46 -4.64 -6.94 18.39
C TRP A 46 -3.39 -6.08 18.57
N VAL A 47 -3.59 -4.81 18.92
CA VAL A 47 -2.53 -3.84 19.21
C VAL A 47 -2.81 -3.22 20.56
N LEU A 48 -1.78 -3.13 21.39
CA LEU A 48 -1.85 -2.36 22.63
C LEU A 48 -1.58 -0.89 22.32
N ARG A 49 -2.52 -0.04 22.66
CA ARG A 49 -2.38 1.42 22.60
C ARG A 49 -2.37 1.96 24.02
N VAL A 50 -1.32 2.68 24.36
CA VAL A 50 -1.16 3.35 25.65
C VAL A 50 -0.87 4.81 25.35
N THR A 51 -1.52 5.71 26.08
CA THR A 51 -1.25 7.15 26.01
C THR A 51 -0.67 7.58 27.34
N ALA A 52 0.53 8.15 27.34
CA ALA A 52 1.12 8.76 28.52
C ALA A 52 0.82 10.27 28.51
N SER A 53 0.53 10.85 29.66
CA SER A 53 0.42 12.30 29.82
C SER A 53 1.70 12.84 30.43
N THR A 54 2.23 13.94 29.90
CA THR A 54 3.35 14.67 30.53
C THR A 54 2.83 15.64 31.58
N ASP A 55 3.73 16.12 32.45
CA ASP A 55 3.40 17.15 33.45
C ASP A 55 2.88 18.46 32.82
N GLU A 56 3.23 18.70 31.55
CA GLU A 56 2.74 19.82 30.73
C GLU A 56 1.34 19.56 30.11
N GLY A 57 0.71 18.43 30.43
CA GLY A 57 -0.60 18.02 29.90
C GLY A 57 -0.57 17.55 28.44
N ARG A 58 0.60 17.19 27.89
CA ARG A 58 0.71 16.68 26.52
C ARG A 58 0.49 15.17 26.51
N GLU A 59 -0.39 14.71 25.64
CA GLU A 59 -0.61 13.29 25.38
C GLU A 59 0.42 12.74 24.40
N LEU A 60 1.12 11.69 24.80
CA LEU A 60 2.11 10.97 24.02
C LEU A 60 1.61 9.55 23.75
N PRO A 61 1.19 9.22 22.51
CA PRO A 61 0.84 7.86 22.16
C PRO A 61 2.11 7.01 22.14
N LEU A 62 2.11 5.92 22.91
CA LEU A 62 3.17 4.94 22.95
C LEU A 62 2.89 3.82 21.96
N GLU A 63 3.93 3.42 21.23
CA GLU A 63 3.86 2.28 20.33
C GLU A 63 4.32 1.00 21.03
N TRP A 64 3.52 -0.05 20.90
CA TRP A 64 3.90 -1.35 21.44
C TRP A 64 5.10 -1.90 20.67
N LYS A 65 6.18 -2.28 21.37
CA LYS A 65 7.40 -2.83 20.76
C LYS A 65 7.16 -4.05 19.86
N ARG A 66 6.13 -4.86 20.14
CA ARG A 66 5.75 -6.02 19.31
C ARG A 66 4.90 -5.65 18.09
N VAL A 67 4.49 -4.39 17.97
CA VAL A 67 3.59 -3.83 16.95
C VAL A 67 2.17 -4.41 17.02
N ARG A 68 2.00 -5.73 16.87
CA ARG A 68 0.71 -6.43 16.92
C ARG A 68 0.84 -7.89 17.37
N SER A 69 -0.27 -8.48 17.80
CA SER A 69 -0.43 -9.92 18.08
C SER A 69 -1.59 -10.49 17.26
N PHE A 70 -1.47 -11.72 16.76
CA PHE A 70 -2.56 -12.45 16.10
C PHE A 70 -3.28 -13.43 17.03
N GLU A 71 -2.89 -13.47 18.29
CA GLU A 71 -3.54 -14.26 19.34
C GLU A 71 -4.16 -13.32 20.36
N LYS A 72 -5.46 -13.49 20.62
CA LYS A 72 -6.24 -12.64 21.53
C LYS A 72 -5.80 -12.85 22.98
N GLU A 73 -5.53 -14.09 23.34
CA GLU A 73 -5.14 -14.52 24.68
C GLU A 73 -3.81 -13.88 25.08
N ILE A 74 -2.84 -13.88 24.17
CA ILE A 74 -1.55 -13.21 24.36
C ILE A 74 -1.74 -11.70 24.52
N ALA A 75 -2.53 -11.07 23.64
CA ALA A 75 -2.79 -9.63 23.72
C ALA A 75 -3.46 -9.24 25.04
N ASN A 76 -4.43 -10.05 25.49
CA ASN A 76 -5.10 -9.86 26.77
C ASN A 76 -4.14 -10.04 27.95
N MET A 77 -3.26 -11.04 27.93
CA MET A 77 -2.26 -11.23 28.99
C MET A 77 -1.41 -9.97 29.16
N PHE A 78 -0.92 -9.38 28.06
CA PHE A 78 -0.17 -8.13 28.12
C PHE A 78 -1.02 -6.96 28.59
N LEU A 79 -2.27 -6.85 28.14
CA LEU A 79 -3.19 -5.79 28.59
C LEU A 79 -3.40 -5.86 30.11
N HIS A 80 -3.66 -7.04 30.66
CA HIS A 80 -3.84 -7.22 32.11
C HIS A 80 -2.57 -6.87 32.89
N GLY A 81 -1.39 -7.24 32.36
CA GLY A 81 -0.11 -6.90 32.98
C GLY A 81 0.21 -5.41 33.05
N ILE A 82 -0.38 -4.58 32.18
CA ILE A 82 -0.13 -3.13 32.15
C ILE A 82 -1.30 -2.29 32.67
N LYS A 83 -2.50 -2.86 32.79
CA LYS A 83 -3.73 -2.12 33.11
C LYS A 83 -3.68 -1.38 34.46
N GLU A 84 -2.96 -1.95 35.43
CA GLU A 84 -2.84 -1.38 36.77
C GLU A 84 -1.67 -0.40 36.91
N ILE A 85 -0.79 -0.34 35.90
CA ILE A 85 0.40 0.51 35.91
C ILE A 85 -0.02 1.94 35.52
N LYS A 86 0.21 2.90 36.41
CA LYS A 86 -0.12 4.32 36.20
C LYS A 86 1.06 5.17 35.75
N GLU A 87 2.28 4.65 35.91
CA GLU A 87 3.52 5.38 35.66
C GLU A 87 4.36 4.67 34.60
N ALA A 88 4.88 5.41 33.63
CA ALA A 88 5.78 4.90 32.61
C ALA A 88 7.19 5.44 32.87
N VAL A 89 8.19 4.57 32.86
CA VAL A 89 9.59 4.94 33.08
C VAL A 89 10.32 5.05 31.74
N VAL A 90 11.05 6.15 31.55
CA VAL A 90 11.90 6.35 30.38
C VAL A 90 13.16 5.49 30.55
N ILE A 91 13.30 4.46 29.72
CA ILE A 91 14.45 3.54 29.77
C ILE A 91 15.62 4.08 28.93
N ASN A 92 15.33 4.73 27.80
CA ASN A 92 16.35 5.20 26.87
C ASN A 92 15.83 6.38 26.04
N VAL A 93 16.68 7.38 25.82
CA VAL A 93 16.42 8.51 24.92
C VAL A 93 17.49 8.50 23.83
N GLN A 94 17.06 8.36 22.58
CA GLN A 94 17.95 8.40 21.42
C GLN A 94 17.52 9.49 20.46
N ALA A 95 18.42 10.43 20.18
CA ALA A 95 18.28 11.40 19.11
C ALA A 95 19.18 10.98 17.94
N LYS A 96 18.63 10.93 16.74
CA LYS A 96 19.37 10.68 15.50
C LYS A 96 19.00 11.75 14.49
N GLU A 97 19.99 12.46 13.99
CA GLU A 97 19.81 13.38 12.87
C GLU A 97 19.49 12.56 11.62
N LYS A 98 18.41 12.93 10.92
CA LYS A 98 17.98 12.29 9.68
C LYS A 98 17.87 13.34 8.60
N LEU A 99 18.57 13.13 7.49
CA LEU A 99 18.50 14.01 6.32
C LEU A 99 17.62 13.37 5.26
N LYS A 100 16.57 14.09 4.82
CA LYS A 100 15.75 13.71 3.67
C LYS A 100 16.47 14.17 2.40
N SER A 101 16.91 13.22 1.57
CA SER A 101 17.62 13.54 0.33
C SER A 101 16.71 14.24 -0.68
N ARG A 102 17.30 15.11 -1.50
CA ARG A 102 16.64 15.66 -2.69
C ARG A 102 16.21 14.55 -3.65
N PRO A 103 15.13 14.72 -4.42
CA PRO A 103 14.74 13.76 -5.43
C PRO A 103 15.84 13.62 -6.49
N VAL A 104 15.87 12.45 -7.13
CA VAL A 104 16.72 12.20 -8.30
C VAL A 104 16.24 13.01 -9.49
N ALA A 105 17.10 13.17 -10.50
CA ALA A 105 16.70 13.80 -11.76
C ALA A 105 15.48 13.08 -12.35
N LEU A 106 14.50 13.86 -12.80
CA LEU A 106 13.22 13.33 -13.27
C LEU A 106 13.43 12.56 -14.58
N ASN A 107 13.04 11.29 -14.58
CA ASN A 107 13.01 10.44 -15.77
C ASN A 107 11.56 10.24 -16.24
N THR A 108 11.38 9.66 -17.42
CA THR A 108 10.05 9.44 -18.03
C THR A 108 9.14 8.54 -17.20
N VAL A 109 9.69 7.55 -16.49
CA VAL A 109 8.90 6.62 -15.64
C VAL A 109 8.35 7.34 -14.41
N GLU A 110 9.20 8.06 -13.69
CA GLU A 110 8.81 8.84 -12.51
C GLU A 110 7.86 9.97 -12.88
N LEU A 111 8.08 10.61 -14.03
CA LEU A 111 7.18 11.62 -14.58
C LEU A 111 5.77 11.07 -14.83
N MET A 112 5.63 9.95 -15.54
CA MET A 112 4.31 9.33 -15.77
C MET A 112 3.67 8.86 -14.45
N ARG A 113 4.47 8.34 -13.51
CA ARG A 113 3.99 7.92 -12.18
C ARG A 113 3.43 9.10 -11.40
N VAL A 114 4.19 10.19 -11.28
CA VAL A 114 3.78 11.39 -10.53
C VAL A 114 2.62 12.11 -11.23
N ALA A 115 2.59 12.16 -12.56
CA ALA A 115 1.46 12.71 -13.31
C ALA A 115 0.18 11.91 -13.08
N SER A 116 0.26 10.58 -13.00
CA SER A 116 -0.89 9.74 -12.68
C SER A 116 -1.34 9.91 -11.23
N SER A 117 -0.43 9.78 -10.25
CA SER A 117 -0.80 9.83 -8.83
C SER A 117 -1.13 11.23 -8.33
N GLY A 118 -0.52 12.26 -8.91
CA GLY A 118 -0.62 13.65 -8.46
C GLY A 118 -1.55 14.53 -9.31
N LEU A 119 -1.65 14.26 -10.63
CA LEU A 119 -2.42 15.09 -11.57
C LEU A 119 -3.58 14.33 -12.23
N GLY A 120 -3.76 13.03 -11.95
CA GLY A 120 -4.81 12.21 -12.55
C GLY A 120 -4.64 11.97 -14.05
N MET A 121 -3.45 12.23 -14.61
CA MET A 121 -3.18 12.05 -16.04
C MET A 121 -2.77 10.60 -16.33
N GLY A 122 -3.48 9.94 -17.25
CA GLY A 122 -3.06 8.63 -17.75
C GLY A 122 -1.71 8.69 -18.48
N PRO A 123 -0.93 7.59 -18.53
CA PRO A 123 0.42 7.60 -19.11
C PRO A 123 0.48 8.16 -20.54
N HIS A 124 -0.49 7.80 -21.39
CA HIS A 124 -0.57 8.31 -22.76
C HIS A 124 -0.83 9.83 -22.80
N HIS A 125 -1.79 10.32 -22.01
CA HIS A 125 -2.08 11.74 -21.91
C HIS A 125 -0.86 12.52 -21.40
N ALA A 126 -0.21 12.04 -20.34
CA ALA A 126 0.97 12.67 -19.79
C ALA A 126 2.07 12.81 -20.86
N MET A 127 2.37 11.72 -21.59
CA MET A 127 3.36 11.73 -22.68
C MET A 127 3.00 12.69 -23.82
N GLN A 128 1.72 12.78 -24.21
CA GLN A 128 1.29 13.73 -25.24
C GLN A 128 1.49 15.19 -24.81
N VAL A 129 1.13 15.52 -23.57
CA VAL A 129 1.32 16.86 -23.02
C VAL A 129 2.81 17.20 -22.98
N ILE A 130 3.65 16.28 -22.52
CA ILE A 130 5.11 16.46 -22.47
C ILE A 130 5.68 16.73 -23.86
N LEU A 131 5.27 15.97 -24.88
CA LEU A 131 5.73 16.16 -26.24
C LEU A 131 5.36 17.54 -26.79
N TYR A 132 4.17 18.06 -26.45
CA TYR A 132 3.75 19.42 -26.82
C TYR A 132 4.63 20.52 -26.19
N PHE A 133 5.16 20.30 -24.99
CA PHE A 133 6.02 21.28 -24.32
C PHE A 133 7.51 21.20 -24.73
N ILE A 134 7.93 20.09 -25.34
CA ILE A 134 9.32 19.87 -25.80
C ILE A 134 9.50 20.30 -27.27
N LEU A 135 8.43 20.29 -28.06
CA LEU A 135 8.37 20.78 -29.44
C LEU A 135 8.03 22.27 -29.49
#